data_AF-A0A2Z6AZC2-F1
#
_entry.id   AF-A0A2Z6AZC2-F1
#
_cell.length_a   1.000
_cell.length_b   1.000
_cell.length_c   1.000
_cell.angle_alpha   90.00
_cell.angle_beta   90.00
_cell.angle_gamma   90.00
#
_symmetry.space_group_name_H-M   'P 1'
#
loop_
_entity.id
_entity.type
_entity.pdbx_description
1 polymer ?
#
loop_
_entity_poly.entity_id
_entity_poly.type
_entity_poly.pdbx_seq_one_letter_code
_entity_poly.pdbx_strand_id
1 'polypeptide(L)'
;MPGPSQTAPMIKSMMENIESAREIAQEEIKALKKDLTTLERILAGRKKDTEFPLIDIAHSAFEIFRTSSLVLENERLLGEMQEAVDQALAEDFLTSNGATLLTEPEGWHYISPKGVMRFLGAPDETIAAATKIKRYLPKTPAAPKPKAESGD
;
A
#
# COMPACT_ATOMS: atom_id res chain seq x y z
N MET A 1 19.48 -4.27 4.67
CA MET A 1 18.00 -4.17 4.73
C MET A 1 17.65 -3.02 5.65
N PRO A 2 16.92 -1.99 5.21
CA PRO A 2 16.35 -1.01 6.13
C PRO A 2 15.40 -1.74 7.09
N GLY A 3 15.54 -1.49 8.39
CA GLY A 3 14.71 -2.15 9.42
C GLY A 3 13.25 -1.67 9.39
N PRO A 4 12.34 -2.38 10.09
CA PRO A 4 10.89 -2.10 10.11
C PRO A 4 10.53 -0.68 10.59
N SER A 5 11.48 0.03 11.21
CA SER A 5 11.34 1.42 11.64
C SER A 5 11.39 2.44 10.50
N GLN A 6 11.97 2.13 9.33
CA GLN A 6 12.13 3.08 8.22
C GLN A 6 11.04 2.97 7.15
N THR A 7 10.35 1.83 7.06
CA THR A 7 9.27 1.58 6.09
C THR A 7 7.99 2.37 6.40
N ALA A 8 7.61 2.49 7.68
CA ALA A 8 6.38 3.20 8.07
C ALA A 8 6.39 4.71 7.76
N PRO A 9 7.47 5.47 8.03
CA PRO A 9 7.56 6.88 7.62
C PRO A 9 7.55 7.08 6.10
N MET A 10 8.17 6.16 5.35
CA MET A 10 8.21 6.20 3.88
C MET A 10 6.84 5.96 3.25
N ILE A 11 6.11 4.94 3.74
CA ILE A 11 4.72 4.66 3.34
C ILE A 11 3.83 5.87 3.61
N LYS A 12 3.95 6.48 4.79
CA LYS A 12 3.18 7.68 5.15
C LYS A 12 3.45 8.83 4.19
N SER A 13 4.72 9.12 3.88
CA SER A 13 5.09 10.18 2.93
C SER A 13 4.56 9.91 1.53
N MET A 14 4.57 8.65 1.07
CA MET A 14 3.96 8.27 -0.22
C MET A 14 2.45 8.52 -0.24
N MET A 15 1.73 8.18 0.83
CA MET A 15 0.30 8.44 0.94
C MET A 15 -0.01 9.94 0.92
N GLU A 16 0.76 10.75 1.64
CA GLU A 16 0.63 12.22 1.63
C GLU A 16 0.89 12.80 0.23
N ASN A 17 1.90 12.29 -0.48
CA ASN A 17 2.20 12.71 -1.85
C ASN A 17 1.09 12.32 -2.85
N ILE A 18 0.50 11.12 -2.70
CA ILE A 18 -0.64 10.69 -3.53
C ILE A 18 -1.81 11.63 -3.33
N GLU A 19 -2.14 11.95 -2.08
CA GLU A 19 -3.29 12.80 -1.78
C GLU A 19 -3.08 14.22 -2.30
N SER A 20 -1.91 14.81 -2.06
CA SER A 20 -1.58 16.13 -2.61
C SER A 20 -1.65 16.16 -4.14
N ALA A 21 -1.11 15.14 -4.82
CA ALA A 21 -1.18 15.05 -6.27
C ALA A 21 -2.63 14.89 -6.78
N ARG A 22 -3.48 14.18 -6.03
CA ARG A 22 -4.91 14.02 -6.33
C ARG A 22 -5.66 15.35 -6.20
N GLU A 23 -5.41 16.10 -5.13
CA GLU A 23 -6.01 17.43 -4.91
C GLU A 23 -5.66 18.37 -6.08
N ILE A 24 -4.37 18.46 -6.45
CA ILE A 24 -3.90 19.28 -7.58
C ILE A 24 -4.59 18.87 -8.89
N ALA A 25 -4.63 17.56 -9.19
CA ALA A 25 -5.28 17.06 -10.39
C ALA A 25 -6.78 17.44 -10.44
N GLN A 26 -7.48 17.36 -9.30
CA GLN A 26 -8.89 17.71 -9.20
C GLN A 26 -9.14 19.22 -9.41
N GLU A 27 -8.27 20.07 -8.89
CA GLU A 27 -8.34 21.52 -9.11
C GLU A 27 -8.14 21.85 -10.58
N GLU A 28 -7.13 21.26 -11.22
CA GLU A 28 -6.87 21.47 -12.65
C GLU A 28 -8.01 20.96 -13.54
N ILE A 29 -8.64 19.82 -13.19
CA ILE A 29 -9.84 19.34 -13.89
C ILE A 29 -10.98 20.37 -13.81
N LYS A 30 -11.17 21.01 -12.65
CA LYS A 30 -12.21 22.04 -12.49
C LYS A 30 -11.90 23.28 -13.32
N ALA A 31 -10.64 23.72 -13.34
CA ALA A 31 -10.18 24.84 -14.16
C ALA A 31 -10.39 24.55 -15.66
N LEU A 32 -9.87 23.41 -16.14
CA LEU A 32 -9.99 22.98 -17.53
C LEU A 32 -11.46 22.89 -17.98
N LYS A 33 -12.36 22.35 -17.15
CA LYS A 33 -13.80 22.30 -17.47
C LYS A 33 -14.40 23.69 -17.72
N LYS A 34 -14.01 24.68 -16.91
CA LYS A 34 -14.46 26.07 -17.05
C LYS A 34 -13.92 26.69 -18.35
N ASP A 35 -12.67 26.41 -18.68
CA ASP A 35 -12.02 26.94 -19.87
C ASP A 35 -12.61 26.31 -21.14
N LEU A 36 -12.84 24.99 -21.15
CA LEU A 36 -13.53 24.30 -22.24
C LEU A 36 -14.96 24.83 -22.45
N THR A 37 -15.69 25.09 -21.37
CA THR A 37 -17.04 25.70 -21.47
C THR A 37 -16.97 27.10 -22.09
N THR A 38 -15.93 27.87 -21.75
CA THR A 38 -15.71 29.19 -22.32
C THR A 38 -15.36 29.12 -23.80
N LEU A 39 -14.47 28.21 -24.17
CA LEU A 39 -14.09 27.94 -25.55
C LEU A 39 -15.29 27.53 -26.39
N GLU A 40 -16.15 26.63 -25.88
CA GLU A 40 -17.38 26.22 -26.54
C GLU A 40 -18.29 27.41 -26.84
N ARG A 41 -18.45 28.33 -25.89
CA ARG A 41 -19.26 29.55 -26.10
C ARG A 41 -18.65 30.49 -27.13
N ILE A 42 -17.32 30.59 -27.19
CA ILE A 42 -16.62 31.39 -28.21
C ILE A 42 -16.84 30.77 -29.59
N LEU A 43 -16.60 29.46 -29.74
CA LEU A 43 -16.78 28.75 -31.01
C LEU A 43 -18.24 28.72 -31.47
N ALA A 44 -19.21 28.74 -30.54
CA ALA A 44 -20.64 28.87 -30.86
C ALA A 44 -21.07 30.31 -31.20
N GLY A 45 -20.15 31.28 -31.22
CA GLY A 45 -20.44 32.70 -31.46
C GLY A 45 -21.24 33.38 -30.34
N ARG A 46 -21.41 32.72 -29.19
CA ARG A 46 -22.17 33.22 -28.02
C ARG A 46 -21.32 34.07 -27.08
N LYS A 47 -20.02 34.20 -27.35
CA LYS A 47 -19.05 35.05 -26.66
C LYS A 47 -18.03 35.56 -27.69
N LYS A 48 -17.66 36.85 -27.63
CA LYS A 48 -16.59 37.38 -28.46
C LYS A 48 -15.24 36.85 -27.96
N ASP A 49 -14.40 36.45 -28.90
CA ASP A 49 -12.99 36.21 -28.61
C ASP A 49 -12.28 37.56 -28.52
N THR A 50 -11.70 37.86 -27.37
CA THR A 50 -10.94 39.09 -27.17
C THR A 50 -9.52 38.81 -26.69
N GLU A 51 -9.08 37.54 -26.65
CA GLU A 51 -7.77 37.00 -26.18
C GLU A 51 -8.00 35.73 -25.32
N PHE A 52 -8.64 34.70 -25.87
CA PHE A 52 -8.77 33.44 -25.13
C PHE A 52 -7.48 32.58 -25.21
N PRO A 53 -6.81 32.28 -24.09
CA PRO A 53 -5.49 31.65 -24.11
C PRO A 53 -5.60 30.13 -24.32
N LEU A 54 -5.64 29.68 -25.58
CA LEU A 54 -5.68 28.25 -25.92
C LEU A 54 -4.50 27.45 -25.35
N ILE A 55 -3.36 28.10 -25.13
CA ILE A 55 -2.18 27.47 -24.52
C ILE A 55 -2.46 27.03 -23.08
N ASP A 56 -3.28 27.76 -22.33
CA ASP A 56 -3.61 27.43 -20.95
C ASP A 56 -4.45 26.14 -20.89
N ILE A 57 -5.34 25.92 -21.86
CA ILE A 57 -6.08 24.65 -21.99
C ILE A 57 -5.12 23.48 -22.20
N ALA A 58 -4.16 23.63 -23.13
CA ALA A 58 -3.20 22.58 -23.41
C ALA A 58 -2.29 22.31 -22.20
N HIS A 59 -1.89 23.36 -21.48
CA HIS A 59 -1.09 23.24 -20.27
C HIS A 59 -1.87 22.55 -19.14
N SER A 60 -3.08 22.99 -18.83
CA SER A 60 -3.92 22.32 -17.81
C SER A 60 -4.18 20.85 -18.16
N ALA A 61 -4.44 20.53 -19.44
CA ALA A 61 -4.59 19.13 -19.86
C ALA A 61 -3.30 18.30 -19.62
N PHE A 62 -2.14 18.89 -19.89
CA PHE A 62 -0.84 18.26 -19.63
C PHE A 62 -0.57 18.08 -18.12
N GLU A 63 -0.88 19.08 -17.29
CA GLU A 63 -0.71 18.98 -15.84
C GLU A 63 -1.61 17.90 -15.22
N ILE A 64 -2.86 17.78 -15.70
CA ILE A 64 -3.75 16.68 -15.29
C ILE A 64 -3.11 15.33 -15.65
N PHE A 65 -2.60 15.18 -16.87
CA PHE A 65 -1.92 13.95 -17.27
C PHE A 65 -0.70 13.65 -16.38
N ARG A 66 0.15 14.64 -16.14
CA ARG A 66 1.37 14.50 -15.33
C ARG A 66 1.06 14.10 -13.90
N THR A 67 0.13 14.80 -13.26
CA THR A 67 -0.28 14.55 -11.86
C THR A 67 -0.99 13.22 -11.71
N SER A 68 -1.88 12.87 -12.64
CA SER A 68 -2.59 11.58 -12.63
C SER A 68 -1.62 10.41 -12.82
N SER A 69 -0.62 10.56 -13.70
CA SER A 69 0.41 9.53 -13.90
C SER A 69 1.22 9.28 -12.64
N LEU A 70 1.57 10.35 -11.91
CA LEU A 70 2.26 10.25 -10.62
C LEU A 70 1.41 9.52 -9.57
N VAL A 71 0.10 9.84 -9.49
CA VAL A 71 -0.83 9.16 -8.58
C VAL A 71 -0.86 7.66 -8.84
N LEU A 72 -1.09 7.27 -10.09
CA LEU A 72 -1.22 5.86 -10.47
C LEU A 72 0.07 5.07 -10.21
N GLU A 73 1.22 5.64 -10.52
CA GLU A 73 2.51 4.99 -10.27
C GLU A 73 2.81 4.88 -8.78
N ASN A 74 2.52 5.91 -7.99
CA ASN A 74 2.71 5.85 -6.55
C ASN A 74 1.76 4.86 -5.88
N GLU A 75 0.50 4.76 -6.33
CA GLU A 75 -0.45 3.75 -5.84
C GLU A 75 0.04 2.33 -6.15
N ARG A 76 0.59 2.10 -7.35
CA ARG A 76 1.19 0.82 -7.73
C ARG A 76 2.37 0.46 -6.81
N LEU A 77 3.32 1.39 -6.64
CA LEU A 77 4.49 1.20 -5.78
C LEU A 77 4.10 0.95 -4.32
N LEU A 78 3.09 1.67 -3.82
CA LEU A 78 2.58 1.49 -2.47
C LEU A 78 2.00 0.08 -2.27
N GLY A 79 1.28 -0.44 -3.26
CA GLY A 79 0.77 -1.82 -3.25
C GLY A 79 1.89 -2.86 -3.18
N GLU A 80 2.91 -2.71 -4.03
CA GLU A 80 4.08 -3.60 -4.07
C GLU A 80 4.88 -3.56 -2.76
N MET A 81 5.04 -2.37 -2.17
CA MET A 81 5.70 -2.21 -0.87
C MET A 81 4.92 -2.89 0.24
N GLN A 82 3.59 -2.76 0.26
CA GLN A 82 2.76 -3.41 1.28
C GLN A 82 2.86 -4.93 1.19
N GLU A 83 2.80 -5.48 -0.03
CA GLU A 83 2.97 -6.92 -0.25
C GLU A 83 4.35 -7.41 0.21
N ALA A 84 5.42 -6.68 -0.13
CA ALA A 84 6.77 -7.02 0.31
C ALA A 84 6.92 -6.97 1.84
N VAL A 85 6.30 -5.98 2.51
CA VAL A 85 6.28 -5.89 3.97
C VAL A 85 5.53 -7.07 4.59
N ASP A 86 4.36 -7.43 4.06
CA ASP A 86 3.57 -8.54 4.56
C ASP A 86 4.30 -9.89 4.39
N GLN A 87 5.00 -10.09 3.27
CA GLN A 87 5.85 -11.25 3.06
C GLN A 87 7.02 -11.30 4.04
N ALA A 88 7.74 -10.18 4.22
CA ALA A 88 8.87 -10.11 5.15
C ALA A 88 8.43 -10.37 6.61
N LEU A 89 7.30 -9.80 7.03
CA LEU A 89 6.73 -10.05 8.37
C LEU A 89 6.33 -11.52 8.55
N ALA A 90 5.77 -12.15 7.52
CA ALA A 90 5.42 -13.57 7.55
C ALA A 90 6.67 -14.46 7.63
N GLU A 91 7.73 -14.13 6.89
CA GLU A 91 9.02 -14.83 6.92
C GLU A 91 9.70 -14.69 8.28
N ASP A 92 9.79 -13.47 8.82
CA ASP A 92 10.33 -13.19 10.16
C ASP A 92 9.54 -13.96 11.22
N PHE A 93 8.21 -13.99 11.11
CA PHE A 93 7.35 -14.73 12.03
C PHE A 93 7.61 -16.24 11.96
N LEU A 94 7.73 -16.80 10.75
CA LEU A 94 8.04 -18.23 10.57
C LEU A 94 9.40 -18.58 11.18
N THR A 95 10.43 -17.82 10.83
CA THR A 95 11.81 -18.04 11.28
C THR A 95 11.92 -17.91 12.80
N SER A 96 11.32 -16.86 13.37
CA SER A 96 11.30 -16.63 14.84
C SER A 96 10.57 -17.74 15.60
N ASN A 97 9.66 -18.45 14.94
CA ASN A 97 8.91 -19.57 15.51
C ASN A 97 9.48 -20.94 15.13
N GLY A 98 10.71 -20.98 14.59
CA GLY A 98 11.44 -22.22 14.31
C GLY A 98 10.98 -22.95 13.06
N ALA A 99 10.27 -22.29 12.14
CA ALA A 99 10.11 -22.80 10.79
C ALA A 99 11.33 -22.46 9.93
N THR A 100 11.53 -23.26 8.89
CA THR A 100 12.64 -23.13 7.94
C THR A 100 12.13 -23.43 6.55
N LEU A 101 12.58 -22.66 5.57
CA LEU A 101 12.37 -22.96 4.16
C LEU A 101 13.40 -24.00 3.72
N LEU A 102 12.93 -25.21 3.44
CA LEU A 102 13.78 -26.33 3.01
C LEU A 102 13.78 -26.44 1.49
N THR A 103 14.89 -26.90 0.93
CA THR A 103 15.00 -27.27 -0.49
C THR A 103 14.54 -28.70 -0.73
N GLU A 104 14.72 -29.60 0.25
CA GLU A 104 14.29 -31.00 0.20
C GLU A 104 13.77 -31.46 1.57
N PRO A 105 12.49 -31.83 1.71
CA PRO A 105 11.38 -31.54 0.77
C PRO A 105 11.17 -30.03 0.62
N GLU A 106 10.89 -29.58 -0.61
CA GLU A 106 10.77 -28.15 -0.92
C GLU A 106 9.62 -27.49 -0.14
N GLY A 107 9.89 -26.31 0.43
CA GLY A 107 8.89 -25.45 1.05
C GLY A 107 9.10 -25.22 2.55
N TRP A 108 8.17 -24.49 3.15
CA TRP A 108 8.20 -24.12 4.56
C TRP A 108 7.91 -25.33 5.44
N HIS A 109 8.77 -25.57 6.42
CA HIS A 109 8.65 -26.69 7.34
C HIS A 109 8.85 -26.25 8.78
N TYR A 110 8.12 -26.87 9.71
CA TYR A 110 8.29 -26.71 11.15
C TYR A 110 8.59 -28.05 11.81
N ILE A 111 9.63 -28.09 12.64
CA ILE A 111 9.98 -29.28 13.43
C ILE A 111 9.53 -29.03 14.87
N SER A 112 8.50 -29.76 15.30
CA SER A 112 7.99 -29.64 16.68
C SER A 112 9.02 -30.09 17.71
N PRO A 113 8.89 -29.70 19.00
CA PRO A 113 9.78 -30.19 20.07
C PRO A 113 9.83 -31.71 20.24
N LYS A 114 8.85 -32.44 19.69
CA LYS A 114 8.79 -33.91 19.65
C LYS A 114 9.52 -34.51 18.43
N GLY A 115 10.21 -33.69 17.63
CA GLY A 115 10.94 -34.10 16.42
C GLY A 115 10.06 -34.34 15.19
N VAL A 116 8.75 -34.07 15.26
CA VAL A 116 7.84 -34.27 14.11
C VAL A 116 7.94 -33.07 13.16
N MET A 117 8.40 -33.33 11.94
CA MET A 117 8.41 -32.38 10.82
C MET A 117 7.00 -32.17 10.27
N ARG A 118 6.64 -30.93 9.99
CA ARG A 118 5.34 -30.53 9.44
C ARG A 118 5.54 -29.60 8.26
N PHE A 119 5.00 -29.99 7.11
CA PHE A 119 4.91 -29.11 5.94
C PHE A 119 3.91 -27.99 6.20
N LEU A 120 4.34 -26.75 5.97
CA LEU A 120 3.54 -25.55 6.18
C LEU A 120 2.98 -25.00 4.87
N GLY A 121 3.78 -24.96 3.81
CA GLY A 121 3.36 -24.49 2.49
C GLY A 121 4.53 -24.49 1.50
N ALA A 122 4.24 -24.31 0.22
CA ALA A 122 5.27 -24.14 -0.82
C ALA A 122 6.09 -22.84 -0.59
N PRO A 123 7.25 -22.66 -1.28
CA PRO A 123 8.11 -21.50 -1.08
C PRO A 123 7.44 -20.13 -1.27
N ASP A 124 6.48 -20.05 -2.19
CA ASP A 124 5.69 -18.85 -2.51
C ASP A 124 4.47 -18.66 -1.59
N GLU A 125 4.17 -19.63 -0.72
CA GLU A 125 3.04 -19.61 0.21
C GLU A 125 3.42 -19.07 1.60
N THR A 126 4.39 -18.16 1.71
CA THR A 126 4.96 -17.66 2.99
C THR A 126 3.90 -17.14 3.96
N ILE A 127 2.93 -16.35 3.50
CA ILE A 127 1.84 -15.81 4.34
C ILE A 127 0.91 -16.94 4.84
N ALA A 128 0.60 -17.91 3.99
CA ALA A 128 -0.23 -19.05 4.34
C ALA A 128 0.49 -19.98 5.34
N ALA A 129 1.80 -20.21 5.13
CA ALA A 129 2.65 -20.95 6.04
C ALA A 129 2.71 -20.29 7.43
N ALA A 130 2.88 -18.96 7.48
CA ALA A 130 2.87 -18.18 8.73
C ALA A 130 1.51 -18.24 9.45
N THR A 131 0.42 -18.42 8.71
CA THR A 131 -0.90 -18.66 9.32
C THR A 131 -1.00 -20.09 9.86
N LYS A 132 -0.48 -21.08 9.13
CA LYS A 132 -0.60 -22.49 9.48
C LYS A 132 0.25 -22.88 10.70
N ILE A 133 1.44 -22.30 10.87
CA ILE A 133 2.32 -22.58 12.01
C ILE A 133 1.65 -22.26 13.35
N LYS A 134 0.76 -21.26 13.41
CA LYS A 134 0.02 -20.87 14.63
C LYS A 134 -0.75 -22.02 15.28
N ARG A 135 -1.09 -23.07 14.52
CA ARG A 135 -1.77 -24.28 15.03
C ARG A 135 -0.86 -25.17 15.89
N TYR A 136 0.46 -25.02 15.76
CA TYR A 136 1.46 -25.85 16.41
C TYR A 136 2.24 -25.12 17.51
N LEU A 137 2.10 -23.79 17.57
CA LEU A 137 2.71 -22.99 18.62
C LEU A 137 1.98 -23.19 19.94
N PRO A 138 2.71 -23.12 21.08
CA PRO A 138 2.07 -23.11 22.38
C PRO A 138 1.07 -21.95 22.44
N LYS A 139 -0.13 -22.20 22.97
CA LYS A 139 -1.08 -21.10 23.24
C LYS A 139 -0.43 -20.20 24.28
N THR A 140 -0.11 -18.97 23.91
CA THR A 140 0.28 -17.94 24.89
C THR A 140 -0.86 -17.81 25.90
N PRO A 141 -0.62 -17.95 27.22
CA PRO A 141 -1.65 -17.73 28.21
C PRO A 141 -2.18 -16.30 28.05
N ALA A 142 -3.50 -16.13 28.07
CA ALA A 142 -4.10 -14.80 28.06
C ALA A 142 -3.55 -13.99 29.25
N ALA A 143 -3.09 -12.77 28.98
CA ALA A 143 -2.63 -11.88 30.03
C ALA A 143 -3.73 -11.74 31.11
N PRO A 144 -3.39 -11.82 32.41
CA PRO A 144 -4.39 -11.69 33.46
C PRO A 144 -5.08 -10.34 33.34
N LYS A 145 -6.42 -10.34 33.31
CA LYS A 145 -7.20 -9.10 33.34
C LYS A 145 -6.79 -8.30 34.59
N PRO A 146 -6.52 -6.99 34.48
CA PRO A 146 -6.25 -6.17 35.65
C PRO A 146 -7.45 -6.28 36.59
N LYS A 147 -7.19 -6.68 37.85
CA LYS A 147 -8.20 -6.64 38.91
C LYS A 147 -8.62 -5.18 39.06
N ALA A 148 -9.89 -4.90 38.85
CA ALA A 148 -10.47 -3.63 39.24
C ALA A 148 -10.23 -3.46 40.74
N GLU A 149 -9.44 -2.44 41.10
CA GLU A 149 -9.36 -1.96 42.47
C GLU A 149 -10.77 -1.52 42.88
N SER A 150 -11.38 -2.28 43.80
CA SER A 150 -12.54 -1.84 44.56
C SER A 150 -12.07 -0.72 45.48
N GLY A 151 -12.35 0.52 45.11
CA GLY A 151 -12.25 1.67 46.01
C GLY A 151 -13.36 1.58 47.05
N ASP A 152 -12.96 1.53 48.32
CA ASP A 152 -13.75 1.96 49.48
C ASP A 152 -13.70 3.50 49.59
#